data_AF-A0A379UY19-F1
#
_entry.id   AF-A0A379UY19-F1
#
_cell.length_a   1.000
_cell.length_b   1.000
_cell.length_c   1.000
_cell.angle_alpha   90.00
_cell.angle_beta   90.00
_cell.angle_gamma   90.00
#
_symmetry.space_group_name_H-M   'P 1'
#
loop_
_entity.id
_entity.type
_entity.pdbx_description
1 polymer ?
#
loop_
_entity_poly.entity_id
_entity_poly.type
_entity_poly.pdbx_seq_one_letter_code
_entity_poly.pdbx_strand_id
1 'polypeptide(L)'
;MARSNVKNESAAALLSECLRLSGQSIAVVAQRPIHDVARYPVGKLNTLSAIITPQIVAAEYHSRFLADGLTNSYTNNECLTWINPTLHQAR
;
A
#
# COMPACT_ATOMS: atom_id res chain seq x y z
N MET A 1 5.33 -6.70 -9.99
CA MET A 1 4.31 -5.90 -9.28
C MET A 1 4.19 -6.40 -7.86
N ALA A 2 4.38 -5.51 -6.88
CA ALA A 2 4.25 -5.87 -5.47
C ALA A 2 2.77 -5.97 -5.05
N ARG A 3 2.52 -6.66 -3.94
CA ARG A 3 1.17 -6.92 -3.40
C ARG A 3 1.05 -6.41 -1.98
N SER A 4 -0.14 -5.94 -1.62
CA SER A 4 -0.55 -5.78 -0.22
C SER A 4 -0.90 -7.16 0.34
N ASN A 5 -0.42 -7.46 1.56
CA ASN A 5 -0.66 -8.76 2.19
C ASN A 5 -0.96 -8.60 3.69
N VAL A 6 -1.72 -9.54 4.24
CA VAL A 6 -2.07 -9.60 5.68
C VAL A 6 -1.73 -10.96 6.27
N LYS A 7 -1.75 -11.08 7.61
CA LYS A 7 -1.36 -12.30 8.34
C LYS A 7 -2.46 -13.37 8.42
N ASN A 8 -3.71 -13.02 8.12
CA ASN A 8 -4.88 -13.89 8.29
C ASN A 8 -5.61 -14.05 6.96
N GLU A 9 -5.90 -15.29 6.58
CA GLU A 9 -6.53 -15.64 5.31
C GLU A 9 -7.97 -15.11 5.19
N SER A 10 -8.79 -15.31 6.22
CA SER A 10 -10.17 -14.79 6.24
C SER A 10 -10.20 -13.27 6.12
N ALA A 11 -9.27 -12.57 6.78
CA ALA A 11 -9.12 -11.12 6.64
C ALA A 11 -8.67 -10.72 5.23
N ALA A 12 -7.81 -11.52 4.60
CA ALA A 12 -7.37 -11.26 3.22
C ALA A 12 -8.54 -11.34 2.24
N ALA A 13 -9.41 -12.36 2.38
CA ALA A 13 -10.60 -12.49 1.55
C ALA A 13 -11.54 -11.28 1.69
N LEU A 14 -11.83 -10.88 2.94
CA LEU A 14 -12.69 -9.73 3.22
C LEU A 14 -12.10 -8.43 2.66
N LEU A 15 -10.82 -8.17 2.91
CA LEU A 15 -10.16 -6.95 2.44
C LEU A 15 -10.02 -6.92 0.91
N SER A 16 -9.82 -8.07 0.27
CA SER A 16 -9.80 -8.16 -1.19
C SER A 16 -11.13 -7.73 -1.78
N GLU A 17 -12.23 -8.16 -1.16
CA GLU A 17 -13.57 -7.76 -1.57
C GLU A 17 -13.84 -6.28 -1.29
N CYS A 18 -13.40 -5.76 -0.13
CA CYS A 18 -13.47 -4.32 0.15
C CYS A 18 -12.71 -3.50 -0.90
N LEU A 19 -11.50 -3.91 -1.28
CA LEU A 19 -10.72 -3.23 -2.34
C LEU A 19 -11.46 -3.25 -3.68
N ARG A 20 -12.08 -4.38 -4.03
CA ARG A 20 -12.82 -4.54 -5.29
C ARG A 20 -14.05 -3.64 -5.37
N LEU A 21 -14.75 -3.45 -4.26
CA LEU A 21 -15.99 -2.66 -4.18
C LEU A 21 -15.74 -1.16 -3.97
N SER A 22 -14.55 -0.78 -3.52
CA SER A 22 -14.24 0.61 -3.19
C SER A 22 -13.78 1.40 -4.43
N GLY A 23 -14.34 2.58 -4.66
CA GLY A 23 -13.88 3.47 -5.73
C GLY A 23 -12.48 4.06 -5.49
N GLN A 24 -12.09 4.20 -4.22
CA GLN A 24 -10.75 4.59 -3.79
C GLN A 24 -10.35 3.79 -2.56
N SER A 25 -9.06 3.55 -2.37
CA SER A 25 -8.54 2.75 -1.25
C SER A 25 -7.18 3.24 -0.80
N ILE A 26 -7.01 3.37 0.51
CA ILE A 26 -5.75 3.79 1.13
C ILE A 26 -5.27 2.70 2.07
N ALA A 27 -4.00 2.33 1.98
CA ALA A 27 -3.36 1.41 2.93
C ALA A 27 -2.52 2.19 3.94
N VAL A 28 -2.70 1.92 5.22
CA VAL A 28 -1.83 2.43 6.29
C VAL A 28 -0.90 1.30 6.74
N VAL A 29 0.41 1.47 6.53
CA VAL A 29 1.43 0.46 6.86
C VAL A 29 2.31 1.00 7.97
N ALA A 30 2.02 0.62 9.21
CA ALA A 30 2.71 1.16 10.38
C ALA A 30 4.05 0.46 10.70
N GLN A 31 4.29 -0.72 10.15
CA GLN A 31 5.43 -1.56 10.54
C GLN A 31 6.10 -2.18 9.32
N ARG A 32 7.41 -2.45 9.46
CA ARG A 32 8.14 -3.28 8.51
C ARG A 32 7.50 -4.68 8.47
N PRO A 33 7.40 -5.30 7.29
CA PRO A 33 6.89 -6.66 7.23
C PRO A 33 7.92 -7.63 7.82
N ILE A 34 7.44 -8.46 8.73
CA ILE A 34 8.15 -9.62 9.23
C ILE A 34 8.10 -10.70 8.15
N HIS A 35 9.27 -11.13 7.68
CA HIS A 35 9.44 -12.09 6.58
C HIS A 35 9.14 -13.55 6.99
N ASP A 36 9.25 -13.88 8.28
CA ASP A 36 9.05 -15.24 8.80
C ASP A 36 7.60 -15.57 9.16
N VAL A 37 6.63 -14.81 8.61
CA VAL A 37 5.20 -15.00 8.90
C VAL A 37 4.47 -15.21 7.59
N ALA A 38 3.61 -16.25 7.55
CA ALA A 38 2.73 -16.49 6.41
C ALA A 38 1.91 -15.23 6.07
N ARG A 39 1.88 -14.86 4.79
CA ARG A 39 1.18 -13.68 4.28
C ARG A 39 0.22 -14.07 3.18
N TYR A 40 -0.99 -13.54 3.28
CA TYR A 40 -2.07 -13.76 2.32
C TYR A 40 -2.29 -12.49 1.50
N PRO A 41 -2.29 -12.59 0.15
CA PRO A 41 -2.43 -11.42 -0.71
C PRO A 41 -3.84 -10.84 -0.64
N VAL A 42 -3.91 -9.50 -0.61
CA VAL A 42 -5.15 -8.74 -0.64
C VAL A 42 -5.36 -8.07 -2.00
N GLY A 43 -4.28 -7.60 -2.64
CA GLY A 43 -4.36 -6.88 -3.91
C GLY A 43 -2.99 -6.42 -4.41
N LYS A 44 -2.94 -5.87 -5.63
CA LYS A 44 -1.71 -5.27 -6.19
C LYS A 44 -1.52 -3.87 -5.60
N LEU A 45 -0.28 -3.40 -5.45
CA LEU A 45 -0.06 -2.05 -4.91
C LEU A 45 -0.62 -0.95 -5.83
N ASN A 46 -0.56 -1.14 -7.14
CA ASN A 46 -1.05 -0.18 -8.13
C ASN A 46 -2.58 -0.07 -8.21
N THR A 47 -3.34 -0.85 -7.44
CA THR A 47 -4.80 -0.68 -7.30
C THR A 47 -5.16 0.19 -6.10
N LEU A 48 -4.19 0.57 -5.27
CA LEU A 48 -4.40 1.47 -4.14
C LEU A 48 -4.28 2.92 -4.62
N SER A 49 -5.15 3.79 -4.11
CA SER A 49 -5.11 5.24 -4.34
C SER A 49 -3.93 5.88 -3.61
N ALA A 50 -3.66 5.43 -2.37
CA ALA A 50 -2.48 5.87 -1.63
C ALA A 50 -1.98 4.83 -0.61
N ILE A 51 -0.73 5.00 -0.18
CA ILE A 51 -0.11 4.29 0.94
C ILE A 51 0.47 5.32 1.91
N ILE A 52 0.11 5.20 3.19
CA ILE A 52 0.63 6.04 4.28
C ILE A 52 1.51 5.16 5.17
N THR A 53 2.76 5.56 5.38
CA THR A 53 3.72 4.72 6.12
C THR A 53 4.86 5.52 6.75
N PRO A 54 5.42 5.11 7.90
CA PRO A 54 6.59 5.77 8.49
C PRO A 54 7.79 5.78 7.56
N GLN A 55 8.69 6.76 7.72
CA GLN A 55 9.88 6.90 6.87
C GLN A 55 10.73 5.61 6.79
N ILE A 56 10.86 4.91 7.91
CA ILE A 56 11.64 3.68 8.01
C ILE A 56 11.11 2.54 7.11
N VAL A 57 9.79 2.48 6.90
CA VAL A 57 9.15 1.50 6.01
C VAL A 57 9.20 2.01 4.58
N ALA A 58 8.90 3.28 4.35
CA ALA A 58 9.00 3.87 3.01
C ALA A 58 10.40 3.75 2.40
N ALA A 59 11.47 3.86 3.20
CA ALA A 59 12.84 3.63 2.75
C ALA A 59 13.06 2.17 2.28
N GLU A 60 12.53 1.19 3.01
CA GLU A 60 12.64 -0.23 2.68
C GLU A 60 11.83 -0.61 1.41
N TYR A 61 10.69 0.04 1.21
CA TYR A 61 9.77 -0.24 0.09
C TYR A 61 9.91 0.72 -1.09
N HIS A 62 10.82 1.69 -1.02
CA HIS A 62 10.96 2.80 -1.97
C HIS A 62 10.98 2.33 -3.44
N SER A 63 11.87 1.40 -3.77
CA SER A 63 12.01 0.87 -5.13
C SER A 63 10.76 0.13 -5.62
N ARG A 64 10.06 -0.56 -4.71
CA ARG A 64 8.81 -1.28 -5.03
C ARG A 64 7.66 -0.32 -5.29
N PHE A 65 7.53 0.72 -4.48
CA PHE A 65 6.52 1.76 -4.68
C PHE A 65 6.71 2.49 -6.01
N LEU A 66 7.96 2.86 -6.34
CA LEU A 66 8.27 3.45 -7.65
C LEU A 66 7.96 2.49 -8.81
N ALA A 67 8.33 1.20 -8.68
CA ALA A 67 8.08 0.20 -9.72
C ALA A 67 6.58 -0.07 -9.97
N ASP A 68 5.73 0.14 -8.95
CA ASP A 68 4.27 0.06 -9.08
C ASP A 68 3.62 1.41 -9.44
N GLY A 69 4.42 2.44 -9.77
CA GLY A 69 3.95 3.73 -10.28
C GLY A 69 3.48 4.72 -9.22
N LEU A 70 3.78 4.48 -7.94
CA LEU A 70 3.44 5.40 -6.86
C LEU A 70 4.46 6.54 -6.76
N THR A 71 3.97 7.73 -6.46
CA THR A 71 4.79 8.94 -6.27
C THR A 71 4.70 9.41 -4.83
N ASN A 72 5.84 9.70 -4.19
CA ASN A 72 5.85 10.30 -2.86
C ASN A 72 5.38 11.76 -2.94
N SER A 73 4.30 12.12 -2.23
CA SER A 73 3.63 13.41 -2.42
C SER A 73 3.96 14.47 -1.38
N TYR A 74 4.25 14.13 -0.11
CA TYR A 74 4.68 15.09 0.91
C TYR A 74 4.91 14.40 2.27
N THR A 75 5.68 15.05 3.14
CA THR A 75 6.25 14.46 4.36
C THR A 75 6.04 15.42 5.54
N ASN A 76 5.35 15.00 6.61
CA ASN A 76 5.86 15.41 7.91
C ASN A 76 7.07 14.51 8.20
N ASN A 77 8.04 14.93 9.01
CA ASN A 77 9.32 14.20 9.17
C ASN A 77 9.18 12.74 9.68
N GLU A 78 7.96 12.30 9.99
CA GLU A 78 7.67 11.00 10.61
C GLU A 78 6.96 10.03 9.64
N CYS A 79 6.09 10.53 8.77
CA CYS A 79 5.25 9.72 7.87
C CYS A 79 5.27 10.22 6.43
N LEU A 80 5.35 9.26 5.51
CA LEU A 80 5.36 9.47 4.06
C LEU A 80 4.03 9.00 3.44
N THR A 81 3.51 9.79 2.51
CA THR A 81 2.33 9.45 1.72
C THR A 81 2.73 9.22 0.27
N TRP A 82 2.48 8.00 -0.21
CA TRP A 82 2.71 7.56 -1.59
C TRP A 82 1.38 7.53 -2.32
N ILE A 83 1.25 8.32 -3.37
CA ILE A 83 0.01 8.51 -4.12
C ILE A 83 0.11 7.76 -5.45
N ASN A 84 -1.01 7.18 -5.89
CA ASN A 84 -1.14 6.65 -7.23
C ASN A 84 -1.71 7.71 -8.18
N PRO A 85 -0.90 8.36 -9.03
CA PRO A 85 -1.35 9.42 -9.90
C PRO A 85 -2.39 8.95 -10.94
N THR A 86 -2.41 7.65 -11.28
CA THR A 86 -3.39 7.11 -12.23
C THR A 86 -4.82 7.06 -11.67
N LEU A 87 -4.95 6.99 -10.34
CA LEU A 87 -6.23 6.95 -9.64
C LEU A 87 -6.61 8.32 -9.04
N HIS A 88 -5.66 9.24 -8.97
CA HIS A 88 -5.87 10.64 -8.66
C HIS A 88 -5.90 11.44 -9.96
N GLN A 89 -7.01 11.35 -10.71
CA GLN A 89 -7.22 12.27 -11.83
C GLN A 89 -7.20 13.71 -11.28
N ALA A 90 -6.26 14.52 -11.79
CA ALA A 90 -6.36 15.96 -11.65
C ALA A 90 -7.72 16.36 -12.25
N ARG A 91 -8.58 16.97 -11.43
CA ARG A 91 -9.79 17.63 -11.93
C ARG A 91 -9.42 18.69 -12.94
#